data_AF-A0A356F1R1-F1
#
_entry.id   AF-A0A356F1R1-F1
#
_cell.length_a   1.000
_cell.length_b   1.000
_cell.length_c   1.000
_cell.angle_alpha   90.00
_cell.angle_beta   90.00
_cell.angle_gamma   90.00
#
_symmetry.space_group_name_H-M   'P 1'
#
loop_
_entity.id
_entity.type
_entity.pdbx_description
1 polymer ?
#
loop_
_entity_poly.entity_id
_entity_poly.type
_entity_poly.pdbx_seq_one_letter_code
_entity_poly.pdbx_strand_id
1 'polypeptide(L)'
;MFPKAKTSTEVKSFDTYSKFKKEYGKASDYIKDGEWHHIVEQQTVGKGINTGTSVYNSQNTVAISKNLHHKISGYYSRIYQNNMTFRQFINTLPYEQQYAKGLEVLKMFAEQLGENIIWL
;
A
#
# COMPACT_ATOMS: atom_id res chain seq x y z
N MET A 1 22.26 6.78 -9.94
CA MET A 1 21.36 6.71 -11.11
C MET A 1 20.27 5.73 -10.75
N PHE A 2 19.07 6.21 -10.40
CA PHE A 2 17.93 5.33 -10.13
C PHE A 2 17.50 4.69 -11.45
N PRO A 3 17.19 3.38 -11.49
CA PRO A 3 16.74 2.72 -12.70
C PRO A 3 15.50 3.43 -13.25
N LYS A 4 15.47 3.68 -14.56
CA LYS A 4 14.30 4.22 -15.25
C LYS A 4 13.11 3.28 -15.02
N ALA A 5 11.97 3.86 -14.64
CA ALA A 5 10.70 3.14 -14.47
C ALA A 5 10.39 2.31 -15.72
N LYS A 6 10.15 1.00 -15.52
CA LYS A 6 9.65 0.11 -16.58
C LYS A 6 8.18 0.44 -16.80
N THR A 7 7.87 1.19 -17.85
CA THR A 7 6.49 1.46 -18.31
C THR A 7 5.88 0.23 -18.98
N SER A 8 5.59 -0.82 -18.22
CA SER A 8 4.66 -1.87 -18.65
C SER A 8 3.29 -1.54 -18.10
N THR A 9 2.29 -1.37 -18.96
CA THR A 9 0.88 -1.19 -18.58
C THR A 9 0.23 -2.48 -18.04
N GLU A 10 0.98 -3.57 -17.93
CA GLU A 10 0.50 -4.86 -17.46
C GLU A 10 0.60 -4.96 -15.93
N VAL A 11 -0.52 -5.29 -15.29
CA VAL A 11 -0.57 -5.55 -13.85
C VAL A 11 0.15 -6.85 -13.57
N LYS A 12 1.25 -6.79 -12.83
CA LYS A 12 1.93 -8.00 -12.34
C LYS A 12 1.41 -8.33 -10.96
N SER A 13 0.92 -9.56 -10.79
CA SER A 13 0.37 -10.08 -9.53
C SER A 13 1.14 -11.30 -9.05
N PHE A 14 1.26 -11.46 -7.73
CA PHE A 14 2.06 -12.51 -7.12
C PHE A 14 1.31 -13.17 -5.96
N ASP A 15 1.53 -14.47 -5.74
CA ASP A 15 0.91 -15.15 -4.60
C ASP A 15 1.53 -14.74 -3.26
N THR A 16 2.76 -14.22 -3.27
CA THR A 16 3.50 -13.84 -2.06
C THR A 16 4.25 -12.53 -2.22
N TYR A 17 4.36 -11.80 -1.11
CA TYR A 17 5.15 -10.58 -1.05
C TYR A 17 6.66 -10.81 -1.34
N SER A 18 7.18 -12.01 -1.07
CA SER A 18 8.57 -12.36 -1.41
C SER A 18 8.79 -12.36 -2.93
N LYS A 19 7.87 -12.95 -3.71
CA LYS A 19 7.92 -12.94 -5.17
C LYS A 19 7.82 -11.51 -5.72
N PHE A 20 6.91 -10.70 -5.15
CA PHE A 20 6.79 -9.28 -5.49
C PHE A 20 8.12 -8.53 -5.28
N LYS A 21 8.76 -8.68 -4.11
CA LYS A 21 10.06 -8.04 -3.82
C LYS A 21 11.20 -8.57 -4.70
N LYS A 22 11.13 -9.82 -5.15
CA LYS A 22 12.12 -10.36 -6.10
C LYS A 22 12.02 -9.68 -7.47
N GLU A 23 10.81 -9.33 -7.91
CA GLU A 23 10.59 -8.63 -9.19
C GLU A 23 10.94 -7.15 -9.10
N TYR A 24 10.43 -6.46 -8.06
CA TYR A 24 10.52 -4.99 -7.95
C TYR A 24 11.65 -4.48 -7.07
N GLY A 25 12.36 -5.35 -6.35
CA GLY A 25 13.42 -4.92 -5.43
C GLY A 25 12.89 -4.23 -4.17
N LYS A 26 13.66 -3.27 -3.66
CA LYS A 26 13.32 -2.51 -2.44
C LYS A 26 12.67 -1.18 -2.83
N ALA A 27 11.72 -0.69 -2.05
CA ALA A 27 11.16 0.65 -2.26
C ALA A 27 12.23 1.76 -2.20
N SER A 28 13.32 1.54 -1.45
CA SER A 28 14.49 2.42 -1.41
C SER A 28 15.20 2.59 -2.76
N ASP A 29 14.95 1.69 -3.72
CA ASP A 29 15.48 1.77 -5.08
C ASP A 29 14.69 2.79 -5.93
N TYR A 30 13.54 3.28 -5.43
CA TYR A 30 12.61 4.21 -6.09
C TYR A 30 12.56 5.58 -5.40
N ILE A 31 12.59 5.60 -4.07
CA ILE A 31 12.56 6.83 -3.26
C ILE A 31 13.49 6.69 -2.06
N LYS A 32 14.19 7.76 -1.68
CA LYS A 32 15.08 7.76 -0.52
C LYS A 32 14.30 7.38 0.75
N ASP A 33 14.86 6.48 1.54
CA ASP A 33 14.23 5.93 2.75
C ASP A 33 12.82 5.34 2.48
N GLY A 34 12.64 4.82 1.26
CA GLY A 34 11.36 4.32 0.77
C GLY A 34 10.93 3.00 1.41
N GLU A 35 9.63 2.90 1.65
CA GLU A 35 8.95 1.69 2.11
C GLU A 35 7.83 1.32 1.12
N TRP A 36 7.64 0.02 0.92
CA TRP A 36 6.52 -0.48 0.13
C TRP A 36 5.25 -0.35 0.95
N HIS A 37 4.27 0.36 0.42
CA HIS A 37 2.96 0.51 1.03
C HIS A 37 1.91 -0.21 0.18
N HIS A 38 1.16 -1.10 0.82
CA HIS A 38 0.01 -1.75 0.20
C HIS A 38 -1.25 -0.93 0.51
N ILE A 39 -1.98 -0.49 -0.52
CA ILE A 39 -3.20 0.33 -0.37
C ILE A 39 -4.27 -0.48 0.37
N VAL A 40 -4.48 -1.73 -0.05
CA VAL A 40 -5.12 -2.78 0.74
C VAL A 40 -4.04 -3.52 1.53
N GLU A 41 -4.11 -3.48 2.87
CA GLU A 41 -3.02 -3.94 3.75
C GLU A 41 -2.74 -5.45 3.63
N GLN A 42 -1.47 -5.83 3.50
CA GLN A 42 -1.01 -7.24 3.38
C GLN A 42 -1.56 -8.21 4.44
N GLN A 43 -1.89 -7.73 5.64
CA GLN A 43 -2.44 -8.57 6.71
C GLN A 43 -3.78 -9.22 6.36
N THR A 44 -4.53 -8.67 5.39
CA THR A 44 -5.80 -9.26 4.95
C THR A 44 -5.59 -10.63 4.32
N VAL A 45 -4.41 -10.90 3.75
CA VAL A 45 -4.06 -12.21 3.20
C VAL A 45 -3.94 -13.26 4.31
N GLY A 46 -3.19 -12.94 5.38
CA GLY A 46 -3.03 -13.84 6.53
C GLY A 46 -4.32 -14.10 7.30
N LYS A 47 -5.29 -13.18 7.20
CA LYS A 47 -6.64 -13.32 7.78
C LYS A 47 -7.64 -14.04 6.87
N GLY A 48 -7.24 -14.42 5.65
CA GLY A 48 -8.13 -15.05 4.66
C GLY A 48 -9.20 -14.12 4.09
N ILE A 49 -9.06 -12.80 4.26
CA ILE A 49 -10.01 -11.79 3.74
C ILE A 49 -9.77 -11.54 2.24
N ASN A 50 -8.50 -11.51 1.82
CA ASN A 50 -8.09 -11.30 0.44
C ASN A 50 -7.06 -12.36 0.01
N THR A 51 -6.87 -12.55 -1.29
CA THR A 51 -5.85 -13.48 -1.81
C THR A 51 -4.49 -12.79 -1.94
N GLY A 52 -3.41 -13.58 -2.01
CA GLY A 52 -2.09 -13.05 -2.29
C GLY A 52 -2.06 -12.27 -3.62
N THR A 53 -2.65 -12.82 -4.67
CA THR A 53 -2.67 -12.19 -6.01
C THR A 53 -3.46 -10.88 -6.05
N SER A 54 -4.51 -10.72 -5.24
CA SER A 54 -5.24 -9.45 -5.18
C SER A 54 -4.50 -8.35 -4.40
N VAL A 55 -3.60 -8.72 -3.48
CA VAL A 55 -2.90 -7.75 -2.62
C VAL A 55 -1.47 -7.48 -3.07
N TYR A 56 -0.72 -8.49 -3.49
CA TYR A 56 0.68 -8.37 -3.92
C TYR A 56 0.73 -8.15 -5.43
N ASN A 57 0.34 -6.95 -5.88
CA ASN A 57 0.42 -6.56 -7.29
C ASN A 57 0.82 -5.09 -7.45
N SER A 58 1.17 -4.70 -8.68
CA SER A 58 1.64 -3.35 -9.01
C SER A 58 0.57 -2.26 -8.89
N GLN A 59 -0.71 -2.60 -8.90
CA GLN A 59 -1.79 -1.62 -8.70
C GLN A 59 -2.07 -1.34 -7.23
N ASN A 60 -1.89 -2.34 -6.36
CA ASN A 60 -2.13 -2.23 -4.93
C ASN A 60 -0.88 -1.81 -4.13
N THR A 61 0.28 -1.67 -4.76
CA THR A 61 1.54 -1.40 -4.08
C THR A 61 2.25 -0.18 -4.66
N VAL A 62 2.64 0.74 -3.78
CA VAL A 62 3.38 1.96 -4.13
C VAL A 62 4.63 2.10 -3.26
N ALA A 63 5.65 2.80 -3.77
CA ALA A 63 6.77 3.24 -2.94
C ALA A 63 6.48 4.65 -2.40
N ILE A 64 6.59 4.79 -1.08
CA ILE A 64 6.42 6.06 -0.36
C ILE A 64 7.55 6.26 0.64
N SER A 65 7.73 7.49 1.13
CA SER A 65 8.69 7.72 2.21
C SER A 65 8.23 7.02 3.50
N LYS A 66 9.21 6.66 4.34
CA LYS A 66 8.94 6.18 5.70
C LYS A 66 8.10 7.15 6.56
N ASN A 67 8.25 8.46 6.37
CA ASN A 67 7.49 9.46 7.11
C ASN A 67 5.99 9.40 6.76
N LEU A 68 5.66 9.39 5.46
CA LEU A 68 4.29 9.21 5.00
C LEU A 68 3.72 7.87 5.46
N HIS A 69 4.50 6.79 5.37
CA HIS A 69 4.05 5.47 5.81
C HIS A 69 3.70 5.43 7.31
N HIS A 70 4.48 6.10 8.16
CA HIS A 70 4.19 6.24 9.58
C HIS A 70 2.92 7.06 9.85
N LYS A 71 2.66 8.14 9.10
CA LYS A 71 1.42 8.93 9.25
C LYS A 71 0.18 8.10 8.90
N ILE A 72 0.23 7.35 7.81
CA ILE A 72 -0.84 6.44 7.39
C ILE A 72 -1.06 5.37 8.46
N SER A 73 0.00 4.72 8.93
CA SER A 73 -0.06 3.69 9.97
C SER A 73 -0.67 4.21 11.27
N GLY A 74 -0.30 5.44 11.66
CA GLY A 74 -0.87 6.13 12.81
C GLY A 74 -2.37 6.39 12.63
N TYR A 75 -2.81 6.84 11.45
CA TYR A 75 -4.23 7.03 11.14
C TYR A 75 -5.03 5.74 11.20
N TYR A 76 -4.52 4.66 10.61
CA TYR A 76 -5.14 3.34 10.63
C TYR A 76 -5.34 2.78 12.05
N SER A 77 -4.52 3.23 13.01
CA SER A 77 -4.59 2.81 14.41
C SER A 77 -5.52 3.66 15.27
N ARG A 78 -6.11 4.75 14.73
CA ARG A 78 -7.03 5.62 15.47
C ARG A 78 -8.39 4.94 15.63
N ILE A 79 -9.01 5.15 16.78
CA ILE A 79 -10.41 4.78 17.01
C ILE A 79 -11.29 5.55 16.02
N TYR A 80 -12.20 4.82 15.41
CA TYR A 80 -13.19 5.28 14.46
C TYR A 80 -14.59 4.95 15.03
N GLN A 81 -15.50 4.46 14.19
CA GLN A 81 -16.86 4.12 14.58
C GLN A 81 -16.93 2.81 15.37
N ASN A 82 -17.94 2.67 16.23
CA ASN A 82 -18.23 1.45 16.98
C ASN A 82 -17.03 0.92 17.78
N ASN A 83 -16.18 1.83 18.29
CA ASN A 83 -14.96 1.50 19.02
C ASN A 83 -13.94 0.63 18.23
N MET A 84 -14.10 0.55 16.91
CA MET A 84 -13.14 -0.08 16.01
C MET A 84 -12.10 0.94 15.57
N THR A 85 -10.85 0.53 15.44
CA THR A 85 -9.86 1.31 14.70
C THR A 85 -10.25 1.44 13.23
N PHE A 86 -9.79 2.48 12.55
CA PHE A 86 -10.03 2.65 11.11
C PHE A 86 -9.62 1.41 10.30
N ARG A 87 -8.49 0.79 10.67
CA ARG A 87 -8.01 -0.49 10.12
C ARG A 87 -9.01 -1.64 10.32
N GLN A 88 -9.57 -1.76 11.52
CA GLN A 88 -10.56 -2.81 11.79
C GLN A 88 -11.82 -2.59 10.96
N PHE A 89 -12.32 -1.35 10.88
CA PHE A 89 -13.45 -0.98 10.05
C PHE A 89 -13.20 -1.29 8.56
N ILE A 90 -12.07 -0.87 7.99
CA ILE A 90 -11.75 -1.16 6.58
C ILE A 90 -11.73 -2.67 6.30
N ASN A 91 -11.17 -3.47 7.21
CA ASN A 91 -11.08 -4.92 7.01
C ASN A 91 -12.44 -5.62 6.96
N THR A 92 -13.55 -4.96 7.30
CA THR A 92 -14.92 -5.51 7.14
C THR A 92 -15.51 -5.22 5.76
N LEU A 93 -14.85 -4.41 4.93
CA LEU A 93 -15.37 -3.98 3.62
C LEU A 93 -14.91 -4.92 2.49
N PRO A 94 -15.62 -4.96 1.35
CA PRO A 94 -15.12 -5.59 0.12
C PRO A 94 -13.81 -4.95 -0.38
N TYR A 95 -13.00 -5.70 -1.12
CA TYR A 95 -11.68 -5.27 -1.60
C TYR A 95 -11.70 -3.89 -2.26
N GLU A 96 -12.66 -3.62 -3.15
CA GLU A 96 -12.73 -2.36 -3.89
C GLU A 96 -12.94 -1.16 -2.96
N GLN A 97 -13.71 -1.36 -1.89
CA GLN A 97 -13.94 -0.33 -0.88
C GLN A 97 -12.73 -0.16 0.03
N GLN A 98 -12.03 -1.25 0.36
CA GLN A 98 -10.75 -1.17 1.06
C GLN A 98 -9.73 -0.36 0.26
N TYR A 99 -9.62 -0.65 -1.04
CA TYR A 99 -8.72 0.03 -1.96
C TYR A 99 -9.06 1.51 -2.08
N ALA A 100 -10.34 1.85 -2.32
CA ALA A 100 -10.78 3.23 -2.42
C ALA A 100 -10.47 4.04 -1.14
N LYS A 101 -10.76 3.46 0.03
CA LYS A 101 -10.47 4.12 1.32
C LYS A 101 -8.98 4.20 1.64
N GLY A 102 -8.20 3.19 1.31
CA GLY A 102 -6.74 3.25 1.44
C GLY A 102 -6.13 4.31 0.54
N LEU A 103 -6.61 4.41 -0.70
CA LEU A 103 -6.13 5.41 -1.66
C LEU A 103 -6.48 6.84 -1.23
N GLU A 104 -7.66 7.05 -0.65
CA GLU A 104 -8.08 8.32 -0.05
C GLU A 104 -7.09 8.75 1.05
N VAL A 105 -6.79 7.86 2.01
CA VAL A 105 -5.87 8.15 3.12
C VAL A 105 -4.45 8.39 2.63
N LEU A 106 -3.96 7.56 1.69
CA LEU A 106 -2.65 7.70 1.08
C LEU A 106 -2.49 9.08 0.42
N LYS A 107 -3.45 9.49 -0.42
CA LYS A 107 -3.43 10.77 -1.12
C LYS A 107 -3.54 11.95 -0.14
N MET A 108 -4.44 11.87 0.83
CA MET A 108 -4.63 12.91 1.84
C MET A 108 -3.32 13.22 2.59
N PHE A 109 -2.61 12.20 3.07
CA PHE A 109 -1.34 12.44 3.78
C PHE A 109 -0.19 12.82 2.85
N ALA A 110 -0.14 12.28 1.63
CA ALA A 110 0.85 12.69 0.64
C ALA A 110 0.72 14.19 0.33
N GLU A 111 -0.50 14.65 0.09
CA GLU A 111 -0.82 16.07 -0.13
C GLU A 111 -0.48 16.92 1.10
N GLN A 112 -0.91 16.51 2.29
CA GLN A 112 -0.64 17.23 3.53
C GLN A 112 0.88 17.40 3.80
N LEU A 113 1.69 16.42 3.42
CA LEU A 113 3.15 16.44 3.64
C LEU A 113 3.93 17.03 2.45
N GLY A 114 3.28 17.28 1.31
CA GLY A 114 3.96 17.64 0.06
C GLY A 114 4.88 16.54 -0.47
N GLU A 115 4.55 15.27 -0.22
CA GLU A 115 5.35 14.11 -0.59
C GLU A 115 4.82 13.41 -1.85
N ASN A 116 5.74 12.82 -2.63
CA ASN A 116 5.39 12.08 -3.85
C ASN A 116 5.02 10.62 -3.54
N ILE A 117 4.08 10.08 -4.31
CA ILE A 117 3.76 8.65 -4.35
C ILE A 117 4.37 8.08 -5.63
N ILE A 118 5.24 7.09 -5.52
CA ILE A 118 5.85 6.43 -6.68
C ILE A 118 5.08 5.16 -7.00
N TRP A 119 4.38 5.20 -8.14
CA TRP A 119 3.67 4.05 -8.71
C TRP A 119 4.64 3.15 -9.49
N LEU A 120 4.32 1.86 -9.56
CA LEU A 120 5.10 0.83 -10.25
C LEU A 120 4.86 0.76 -11.76
#